data_AF-A0A4U0X2Y1-F1
#
_entry.id   AF-A0A4U0X2Y1-F1
#
_cell.length_a   1.000
_cell.length_b   1.000
_cell.length_c   1.000
_cell.angle_alpha   90.00
_cell.angle_beta   90.00
_cell.angle_gamma   90.00
#
_symmetry.space_group_name_H-M   'P 1'
#
loop_
_entity.id
_entity.type
_entity.pdbx_description
1 polymer ?
#
loop_
_entity_poly.entity_id
_entity_poly.type
_entity_poly.pdbx_seq_one_letter_code
_entity_poly.pdbx_strand_id
1 'polypeptide(L)'
;MTRKLNAPGAGNFVRGKEFSEMLSNLDRCLEYMQAHTSHREAPTYRSRYRLLLTRALTLIRVHFTNSLREIAADVSKRIADRQLNDTTMSALLYAKFRSGAAELKQVGLEIQKRAVLPAGAEPGAEAEYQSLMNELYQSYSATRGRLILPIVTKKMGAIAMAPSSSKDLVAFARSSISYMRGICYDEHDLWGEWFASEGGLYDFLEAICEPLYDYLRPRTIHETQILKLCELCTLIQTRYMEGEEDDSEPTESNRLDFSTLIHPALEDAQTRLVFLALAVLRDDIEHYKPRPEDLDYFTRNRRVSLARNGTRPALSGRKEPVNEPPIQTPKTPMVVDEEGGIDTLNAGWGFDTDAALEGLYPTLRKAIWLLSRIYRLVNSSIFDDLAHRIVHQTILSLHAAATQISARASLTDAQLFLIKHLLILKQQIVAFDIEFVTPEISFDFSSMTNTFYELRERGGLFNPRNLMRLVGGGLMPRVVENMLDAKAELDGRLRTVINEFTNAFTTRMTSPIAAASAAKDFDANAATRTIREAAEKEVPYLRKKLGEYLDDERTKETLVAAVQEQVAEVYEEFFERYAKEGQANGRAMVKKKGKGREDELWDPETFAEWTGRVFGVGGVSGMAEDEDGSVGRRSTGSR
;
A
#
# COMPACT_ATOMS: atom_id res chain seq x y z
N MET A 1 19.81 60.19 -20.18
CA MET A 1 19.83 58.80 -19.69
C MET A 1 21.22 58.18 -19.79
N THR A 2 21.81 58.05 -20.99
CA THR A 2 23.10 57.38 -21.21
C THR A 2 24.25 57.86 -20.30
N ARG A 3 24.41 59.18 -20.10
CA ARG A 3 25.45 59.72 -19.20
C ARG A 3 25.22 59.38 -17.73
N LYS A 4 23.97 59.28 -17.27
CA LYS A 4 23.62 58.93 -15.88
C LYS A 4 23.88 57.44 -15.61
N LEU A 5 23.53 56.56 -16.55
CA LEU A 5 23.72 55.10 -16.42
C LEU A 5 25.19 54.67 -16.50
N ASN A 6 26.04 55.46 -17.17
CA ASN A 6 27.48 55.16 -17.30
C ASN A 6 28.36 55.85 -16.24
N ALA A 7 27.78 56.57 -15.28
CA ALA A 7 28.54 57.30 -14.27
C ALA A 7 29.11 56.36 -13.19
N PRO A 8 30.34 56.60 -12.68
CA PRO A 8 30.83 55.89 -11.50
C PRO A 8 29.92 56.22 -10.31
N GLY A 9 29.35 55.18 -9.67
CA GLY A 9 28.37 55.34 -8.60
C GLY A 9 26.90 55.27 -9.04
N ALA A 10 26.60 54.95 -10.30
CA ALA A 10 25.22 54.78 -10.81
C ALA A 10 24.39 53.74 -10.03
N GLY A 11 25.02 52.82 -9.29
CA GLY A 11 24.33 51.88 -8.40
C GLY A 11 23.58 52.55 -7.24
N ASN A 12 24.03 53.70 -6.75
CA ASN A 12 23.35 54.42 -5.66
C ASN A 12 22.07 55.12 -6.14
N PHE A 13 21.98 55.39 -7.44
CA PHE A 13 20.82 56.02 -8.07
C PHE A 13 19.63 55.07 -8.17
N VAL A 14 19.86 53.75 -8.09
CA VAL A 14 18.83 52.69 -8.21
C VAL A 14 17.72 52.81 -7.17
N ARG A 15 18.00 53.34 -5.97
CA ARG A 15 17.03 53.50 -4.88
C ARG A 15 16.05 54.66 -5.08
N GLY A 16 16.34 55.60 -5.97
CA GLY A 16 15.56 56.82 -6.15
C GLY A 16 14.30 56.62 -6.98
N LYS A 17 13.22 57.33 -6.66
CA LYS A 17 12.00 57.39 -7.51
C LYS A 17 12.32 57.82 -8.94
N GLU A 18 13.29 58.72 -9.12
CA GLU A 18 13.78 59.16 -10.43
C GLU A 18 14.26 57.99 -11.32
N PHE A 19 14.79 56.91 -10.72
CA PHE A 19 15.25 55.74 -11.47
C PHE A 19 14.08 54.88 -11.95
N SER A 20 13.08 54.63 -11.10
CA SER A 20 11.83 53.95 -11.52
C SER A 20 11.08 54.74 -12.59
N GLU A 21 10.98 56.07 -12.44
CA GLU A 21 10.42 56.96 -13.47
C GLU A 21 11.22 56.89 -14.79
N MET A 22 12.55 56.81 -14.71
CA MET A 22 13.41 56.62 -15.88
C MET A 22 13.12 55.30 -16.60
N LEU A 23 12.93 54.20 -15.86
CA LEU A 23 12.57 52.90 -16.42
C LEU A 23 11.19 52.93 -17.08
N SER A 24 10.18 53.50 -16.42
CA SER A 24 8.84 53.65 -16.99
C SER A 24 8.85 54.50 -18.27
N ASN A 25 9.66 55.56 -18.31
CA ASN A 25 9.85 56.34 -19.52
C ASN A 25 10.52 55.55 -20.65
N LEU A 26 11.48 54.66 -20.34
CA LEU A 26 12.08 53.76 -21.33
C LEU A 26 11.07 52.77 -21.88
N ASP A 27 10.18 52.22 -21.04
CA ASP A 27 9.11 51.32 -21.49
C ASP A 27 8.16 52.04 -22.45
N ARG A 28 7.70 53.24 -22.11
CA ARG A 28 6.85 54.07 -23.00
C ARG A 28 7.54 54.37 -24.33
N CYS A 29 8.85 54.66 -24.31
CA CYS A 29 9.62 54.86 -25.54
C CYS A 29 9.67 53.59 -26.39
N LEU A 30 9.85 52.42 -25.76
CA LEU A 30 9.89 51.13 -26.44
C LEU A 30 8.54 50.76 -27.04
N GLU A 31 7.45 50.96 -26.30
CA GLU A 31 6.08 50.74 -26.75
C GLU A 31 5.72 51.63 -27.94
N TYR A 32 6.05 52.92 -27.86
CA TYR A 32 5.85 53.86 -28.97
C TYR A 32 6.58 53.39 -30.25
N MET A 33 7.83 52.94 -30.14
CA MET A 33 8.60 52.43 -31.28
C MET A 33 8.07 51.09 -31.82
N GLN A 34 7.42 50.27 -30.99
CA GLN A 34 6.74 49.05 -31.42
C GLN A 34 5.43 49.34 -32.16
N ALA A 35 4.66 50.32 -31.73
CA ALA A 35 3.41 50.72 -32.38
C ALA A 35 3.63 51.41 -33.73
N HIS A 36 4.78 52.06 -33.93
CA HIS A 36 5.06 52.86 -35.13
C HIS A 36 6.24 52.31 -35.96
N THR A 37 6.13 51.06 -36.40
CA THR A 37 7.15 50.38 -37.22
C THR A 37 7.37 51.00 -38.60
N SER A 38 6.46 51.85 -39.06
CA SER A 38 6.54 52.57 -40.34
C SER A 38 7.56 53.72 -40.35
N HIS A 39 8.03 54.19 -39.18
CA HIS A 39 9.04 55.24 -39.12
C HIS A 39 10.43 54.71 -39.49
N ARG A 40 11.15 55.46 -40.33
CA ARG A 40 12.47 55.09 -40.87
C ARG A 40 13.51 54.71 -39.81
N GLU A 41 13.53 55.40 -38.67
CA GLU A 41 14.54 55.21 -37.61
C GLU A 41 14.02 54.43 -36.39
N ALA A 42 12.76 53.98 -36.42
CA ALA A 42 12.16 53.18 -35.35
C ALA A 42 13.00 51.96 -34.94
N PRO A 43 13.53 51.11 -35.85
CA PRO A 43 14.33 49.94 -35.45
C PRO A 43 15.63 50.34 -34.74
N THR A 44 16.27 51.44 -35.15
CA THR A 44 17.51 51.92 -34.56
C THR A 44 17.29 52.44 -33.14
N TYR A 45 16.26 53.27 -32.93
CA TYR A 45 15.94 53.78 -31.59
C TYR A 45 15.44 52.68 -30.65
N ARG A 46 14.64 51.72 -31.15
CA ARG A 46 14.21 50.55 -30.38
C ARG A 46 15.39 49.76 -29.82
N SER A 47 16.38 49.47 -30.65
CA SER A 47 17.61 48.76 -30.22
C SER A 47 18.38 49.55 -29.15
N ARG A 48 18.51 50.87 -29.33
CA ARG A 48 19.19 51.74 -28.36
C ARG A 48 18.44 51.82 -27.02
N TYR A 49 17.12 51.93 -27.03
CA TYR A 49 16.31 51.95 -25.81
C TYR A 49 16.36 50.62 -25.07
N ARG A 50 16.31 49.49 -25.79
CA ARG A 50 16.52 48.15 -25.20
C ARG A 50 17.88 48.04 -24.51
N LEU A 51 18.95 48.50 -25.18
CA LEU A 51 20.29 48.49 -24.58
C LEU A 51 20.37 49.34 -23.29
N LEU A 52 19.71 50.50 -23.27
CA LEU A 52 19.65 51.34 -22.07
C LEU A 52 18.85 50.66 -20.95
N LEU A 53 17.74 50.00 -21.28
CA LEU A 53 16.92 49.25 -20.34
C LEU A 53 17.71 48.08 -19.74
N THR A 54 18.32 47.23 -20.56
CA THR A 54 19.16 46.11 -20.09
C THR A 54 20.25 46.60 -19.13
N ARG A 55 20.96 47.69 -19.49
CA ARG A 55 21.98 48.28 -18.61
C ARG A 55 21.40 48.76 -17.27
N ALA A 56 20.23 49.39 -17.28
CA ALA A 56 19.58 49.84 -16.06
C ALA A 56 19.17 48.65 -15.17
N LEU A 57 18.61 47.58 -15.75
CA LEU A 57 18.27 46.36 -15.00
C LEU A 57 19.53 45.64 -14.48
N THR A 58 20.65 45.66 -15.22
CA THR A 58 21.93 45.13 -14.71
C THR A 58 22.45 45.94 -13.52
N LEU A 59 22.26 47.26 -13.49
CA LEU A 59 22.61 48.08 -12.33
C LEU A 59 21.77 47.71 -11.10
N ILE A 60 20.48 47.43 -11.28
CA ILE A 60 19.62 46.88 -10.23
C ILE A 60 20.22 45.59 -9.68
N ARG A 61 20.54 44.64 -10.56
CA ARG A 61 21.12 43.35 -10.16
C ARG A 61 22.39 43.53 -9.34
N VAL A 62 23.32 44.36 -9.83
CA VAL A 62 24.60 44.62 -9.12
C VAL A 62 24.36 45.24 -7.74
N HIS A 63 23.45 46.20 -7.63
CA HIS A 63 23.08 46.83 -6.35
C HIS A 63 22.47 45.81 -5.38
N PHE A 64 21.56 44.96 -5.86
CA PHE A 64 20.94 43.90 -5.08
C PHE A 64 21.96 42.89 -4.53
N THR A 65 22.82 42.34 -5.40
CA THR A 65 23.85 41.37 -5.00
C THR A 65 24.86 41.97 -4.03
N ASN A 66 25.26 43.23 -4.20
CA ASN A 66 26.17 43.90 -3.27
C ASN A 66 25.52 44.13 -1.90
N SER A 67 24.26 44.58 -1.88
CA SER A 67 23.51 44.79 -0.63
C SER A 67 23.36 43.47 0.15
N LEU A 68 23.05 42.36 -0.54
CA LEU A 68 23.02 41.02 0.06
C LEU A 68 24.37 40.61 0.66
N ARG A 69 25.46 40.86 -0.06
CA ARG A 69 26.81 40.54 0.41
C ARG A 69 27.19 41.36 1.65
N GLU A 70 26.81 42.63 1.71
CA GLU A 70 27.01 43.50 2.87
C GLU A 70 26.23 43.01 4.09
N ILE A 71 24.95 42.63 3.91
CA ILE A 71 24.13 42.05 4.98
C ILE A 71 24.78 40.76 5.50
N ALA A 72 25.17 39.85 4.61
CA ALA A 72 25.82 38.60 4.99
C ALA A 72 27.16 38.80 5.69
N ALA A 73 27.96 39.79 5.28
CA ALA A 73 29.20 40.15 5.94
C ALA A 73 28.98 40.73 7.35
N ASP A 74 27.97 41.61 7.54
CA ASP A 74 27.62 42.15 8.87
C ASP A 74 27.16 41.02 9.81
N VAL A 75 26.31 40.12 9.32
CA VAL A 75 25.84 38.96 10.09
C VAL A 75 27.00 38.03 10.46
N SER A 76 27.84 37.67 9.49
CA SER A 76 28.99 36.76 9.71
C SER A 76 29.97 37.33 10.73
N LYS A 77 30.26 38.65 10.64
CA LYS A 77 31.13 39.34 11.59
C LYS A 77 30.55 39.32 13.01
N ARG A 78 29.27 39.64 13.17
CA ARG A 78 28.60 39.62 14.49
C ARG A 78 28.56 38.23 15.13
N ILE A 79 28.40 37.19 14.30
CA ILE A 79 28.43 35.80 14.77
C ILE A 79 29.83 35.44 15.28
N ALA A 80 30.87 35.78 14.52
CA ALA A 80 32.26 35.52 14.90
C ALA A 80 32.66 36.26 16.20
N ASP A 81 32.25 37.52 16.33
CA ASP A 81 32.68 38.38 17.45
C ASP A 81 32.02 38.02 18.79
N ARG A 82 30.81 37.43 18.78
CA ARG A 82 29.96 37.34 20.00
C ARG A 82 29.72 35.94 20.56
N GLN A 83 30.24 34.88 19.92
CA GLN A 83 30.02 33.49 20.37
C GLN A 83 28.56 33.23 20.79
N LEU A 84 27.62 33.64 19.93
CA LEU A 84 26.19 33.63 20.23
C LEU A 84 25.67 32.19 20.34
N ASN A 85 24.70 31.98 21.23
CA ASN A 85 23.96 30.71 21.26
C ASN A 85 23.12 30.55 19.98
N ASP A 86 22.75 29.31 19.65
CA ASP A 86 22.10 28.98 18.38
C ASP A 86 20.75 29.73 18.18
N THR A 87 19.98 29.95 19.25
CA THR A 87 18.70 30.68 19.21
C THR A 87 18.89 32.16 18.93
N THR A 88 19.86 32.82 19.59
CA THR A 88 20.15 34.24 19.36
C THR A 88 20.79 34.45 17.99
N MET A 89 21.60 33.49 17.53
CA MET A 89 22.15 33.49 16.18
C MET A 89 21.04 33.46 15.13
N SER A 90 20.08 32.56 15.27
CA SER A 90 18.94 32.43 14.36
C SER A 90 18.08 33.70 14.35
N ALA A 91 17.72 34.22 15.54
CA ALA A 91 16.93 35.45 15.66
C ALA A 91 17.64 36.67 15.03
N LEU A 92 18.95 36.81 15.25
CA LEU A 92 19.76 37.87 14.63
C LEU A 92 19.76 37.74 13.10
N LEU A 93 19.96 36.52 12.60
CA LEU A 93 20.05 36.21 11.18
C LEU A 93 18.73 36.50 10.44
N TYR A 94 17.59 36.17 11.03
CA TYR A 94 16.28 36.57 10.49
C TYR A 94 16.06 38.08 10.58
N ALA A 95 16.24 38.69 11.76
CA ALA A 95 16.01 40.13 11.93
C ALA A 95 16.84 40.99 10.96
N LYS A 96 18.09 40.58 10.69
CA LYS A 96 18.99 41.27 9.77
C LYS A 96 18.61 41.11 8.31
N PHE A 97 18.13 39.94 7.90
CA PHE A 97 17.67 39.75 6.51
C PHE A 97 16.31 40.39 6.27
N ARG A 98 15.46 40.54 7.28
CA ARG A 98 14.23 41.34 7.20
C ARG A 98 14.54 42.84 7.10
N SER A 99 15.60 43.29 7.77
CA SER A 99 16.01 44.70 7.71
C SER A 99 16.50 45.07 6.30
N GLY A 100 15.74 45.93 5.60
CA GLY A 100 16.05 46.36 4.23
C GLY A 100 15.49 45.45 3.13
N ALA A 101 14.81 44.34 3.47
CA ALA A 101 14.17 43.45 2.50
C ALA A 101 13.15 44.20 1.64
N ALA A 102 12.29 45.01 2.26
CA ALA A 102 11.25 45.78 1.56
C ALA A 102 11.83 46.71 0.49
N GLU A 103 12.94 47.41 0.77
CA GLU A 103 13.58 48.30 -0.21
C GLU A 103 14.15 47.50 -1.40
N LEU A 104 14.83 46.39 -1.11
CA LEU A 104 15.43 45.53 -2.14
C LEU A 104 14.37 44.79 -2.96
N LYS A 105 13.25 44.41 -2.34
CA LYS A 105 12.06 43.86 -3.02
C LYS A 105 11.50 44.85 -4.02
N GLN A 106 11.32 46.12 -3.64
CA GLN A 106 10.85 47.15 -4.58
C GLN A 106 11.77 47.34 -5.79
N VAL A 107 13.08 47.28 -5.56
CA VAL A 107 14.09 47.35 -6.62
C VAL A 107 14.03 46.10 -7.52
N GLY A 108 13.87 44.90 -6.94
CA GLY A 108 13.70 43.65 -7.68
C GLY A 108 12.41 43.59 -8.51
N LEU A 109 11.32 44.19 -8.01
CA LEU A 109 10.05 44.29 -8.74
C LEU A 109 10.20 45.02 -10.08
N GLU A 110 11.14 45.94 -10.23
CA GLU A 110 11.40 46.59 -11.51
C GLU A 110 11.98 45.62 -12.56
N ILE A 111 12.72 44.59 -12.15
CA ILE A 111 13.12 43.50 -13.06
C ILE A 111 11.92 42.59 -13.32
N GLN A 112 11.19 42.19 -12.27
CA GLN A 112 10.07 41.25 -12.37
C GLN A 112 8.96 41.76 -13.30
N LYS A 113 8.58 43.05 -13.21
CA LYS A 113 7.58 43.68 -14.10
C LYS A 113 7.90 43.50 -15.59
N ARG A 114 9.18 43.33 -15.93
CA ARG A 114 9.69 43.26 -17.30
C ARG A 114 10.13 41.84 -17.68
N ALA A 115 10.23 40.94 -16.71
CA ALA A 115 10.48 39.51 -16.90
C ALA A 115 9.17 38.74 -17.17
N VAL A 116 8.30 39.28 -18.03
CA VAL A 116 7.02 38.67 -18.40
C VAL A 116 7.02 38.33 -19.88
N LEU A 117 6.44 37.18 -20.24
CA LEU A 117 6.31 36.77 -21.64
C LEU A 117 5.33 37.68 -22.40
N PRO A 118 5.65 38.11 -23.63
CA PRO A 118 4.71 38.83 -24.48
C PRO A 118 3.46 37.98 -24.79
N ALA A 119 2.30 38.63 -24.92
CA ALA A 119 1.07 37.95 -25.33
C ALA A 119 1.24 37.33 -26.73
N GLY A 120 1.05 36.02 -26.84
CA GLY A 120 1.23 35.26 -28.09
C GLY A 120 2.66 34.74 -28.34
N ALA A 121 3.53 34.73 -27.32
CA ALA A 121 4.84 34.09 -27.42
C ALA A 121 4.72 32.59 -27.70
N GLU A 122 5.64 32.04 -28.49
CA GLU A 122 5.67 30.61 -28.78
C GLU A 122 5.83 29.77 -27.50
N PRO A 123 5.22 28.58 -27.42
CA PRO A 123 5.40 27.67 -26.29
C PRO A 123 6.89 27.38 -26.06
N GLY A 124 7.41 27.72 -24.87
CA GLY A 124 8.83 27.55 -24.51
C GLY A 124 9.71 28.78 -24.74
N ALA A 125 9.15 29.93 -25.15
CA ALA A 125 9.88 31.19 -25.13
C ALA A 125 10.20 31.60 -23.68
N GLU A 126 11.38 32.15 -23.44
CA GLU A 126 11.75 32.80 -22.18
C GLU A 126 11.56 34.32 -22.29
N ALA A 127 11.12 34.95 -21.20
CA ALA A 127 11.00 36.41 -21.17
C ALA A 127 12.40 37.05 -21.29
N GLU A 128 12.49 38.19 -22.01
CA GLU A 128 13.75 38.88 -22.34
C GLU A 128 14.64 39.18 -21.11
N TYR A 129 14.03 39.30 -19.92
CA TYR A 129 14.71 39.61 -18.66
C TYR A 129 14.56 38.53 -17.57
N GLN A 130 14.07 37.33 -17.90
CA GLN A 130 13.91 36.23 -16.92
C GLN A 130 15.25 35.78 -16.34
N SER A 131 16.31 35.75 -17.14
CA SER A 131 17.66 35.38 -16.69
C SER A 131 18.18 36.30 -15.59
N LEU A 132 17.92 37.61 -15.68
CA LEU A 132 18.28 38.58 -14.64
C LEU A 132 17.50 38.31 -13.34
N MET A 133 16.24 37.90 -13.43
CA MET A 133 15.45 37.52 -12.25
C MET A 133 16.00 36.24 -11.61
N ASN A 134 16.33 35.22 -12.41
CA ASN A 134 16.96 33.99 -11.94
C ASN A 134 18.31 34.27 -11.26
N GLU A 135 19.09 35.23 -11.75
CA GLU A 135 20.33 35.67 -11.10
C GLU A 135 20.08 36.33 -9.73
N LEU A 136 18.95 37.03 -9.53
CA LEU A 136 18.57 37.56 -8.20
C LEU A 136 18.24 36.41 -7.23
N TYR A 137 17.43 35.45 -7.66
CA TYR A 137 17.08 34.27 -6.87
C TYR A 137 18.34 33.50 -6.47
N GLN A 138 19.20 33.16 -7.43
CA GLN A 138 20.45 32.45 -7.17
C GLN A 138 21.40 33.24 -6.25
N SER A 139 21.51 34.56 -6.44
CA SER A 139 22.33 35.41 -5.58
C SER A 139 21.85 35.40 -4.13
N TYR A 140 20.53 35.46 -3.93
CA TYR A 140 19.91 35.35 -2.61
C TYR A 140 20.15 33.96 -2.01
N SER A 141 19.74 32.89 -2.72
CA SER A 141 19.85 31.50 -2.26
C SER A 141 21.29 31.11 -1.94
N ALA A 142 22.27 31.48 -2.76
CA ALA A 142 23.68 31.21 -2.48
C ALA A 142 24.23 32.00 -1.28
N THR A 143 23.73 33.21 -1.04
CA THR A 143 24.17 34.02 0.09
C THR A 143 23.53 33.55 1.40
N ARG A 144 22.22 33.29 1.38
CA ARG A 144 21.45 32.78 2.51
C ARG A 144 21.87 31.35 2.86
N GLY A 145 21.98 30.48 1.85
CA GLY A 145 22.42 29.09 1.95
C GLY A 145 23.75 28.94 2.71
N ARG A 146 24.75 29.78 2.40
CA ARG A 146 26.05 29.76 3.09
C ARG A 146 25.97 30.06 4.59
N LEU A 147 24.93 30.74 5.06
CA LEU A 147 24.75 31.05 6.47
C LEU A 147 23.89 30.00 7.16
N ILE A 148 22.85 29.49 6.49
CA ILE A 148 21.89 28.56 7.11
C ILE A 148 22.35 27.10 7.08
N LEU A 149 22.96 26.64 5.99
CA LEU A 149 23.39 25.24 5.85
C LEU A 149 24.30 24.77 6.98
N PRO A 150 25.34 25.51 7.40
CA PRO A 150 26.18 25.07 8.53
C PRO A 150 25.40 24.91 9.85
N ILE A 151 24.38 25.76 10.08
CA ILE A 151 23.53 25.70 11.28
C ILE A 151 22.66 24.44 11.21
N VAL A 152 22.03 24.20 10.07
CA VAL A 152 21.19 23.03 9.81
C VAL A 152 22.01 21.75 9.93
N THR A 153 23.15 21.63 9.26
CA THR A 153 24.04 20.46 9.34
C THR A 153 24.51 20.19 10.77
N LYS A 154 24.90 21.23 11.53
CA LYS A 154 25.28 21.10 12.94
C LYS A 154 24.11 20.57 13.79
N LYS A 155 22.89 21.08 13.58
CA LYS A 155 21.70 20.61 14.29
C LYS A 155 21.30 19.18 13.90
N MET A 156 21.37 18.83 12.61
CA MET A 156 21.15 17.46 12.15
C MET A 156 22.13 16.49 12.83
N GLY A 157 23.42 16.83 12.88
CA GLY A 157 24.42 16.06 13.62
C GLY A 157 24.12 15.92 15.11
N ALA A 158 23.65 16.99 15.76
CA ALA A 158 23.28 16.95 17.18
C ALA A 158 22.06 16.03 17.44
N ILE A 159 21.02 16.11 16.61
CA ILE A 159 19.86 15.21 16.67
C ILE A 159 20.29 13.77 16.38
N ALA A 160 21.21 13.57 15.43
CA ALA A 160 21.72 12.26 15.08
C ALA A 160 22.51 11.59 16.23
N MET A 161 23.14 12.37 17.10
CA MET A 161 23.93 11.87 18.23
C MET A 161 23.16 11.84 19.56
N ALA A 162 21.95 12.40 19.62
CA ALA A 162 21.18 12.44 20.84
C ALA A 162 20.77 11.02 21.29
N PRO A 163 20.84 10.69 22.60
CA PRO A 163 20.55 9.34 23.09
C PRO A 163 19.18 8.81 22.64
N SER A 164 18.17 9.69 22.60
CA SER A 164 16.79 9.38 22.21
C SER A 164 16.58 9.06 20.72
N SER A 165 17.52 9.42 19.84
CA SER A 165 17.38 9.30 18.37
C SER A 165 18.59 8.69 17.68
N SER A 166 19.65 8.37 18.43
CA SER A 166 20.89 7.84 17.87
C SER A 166 20.72 6.46 17.23
N LYS A 167 19.88 5.61 17.84
CA LYS A 167 19.62 4.23 17.40
C LYS A 167 18.23 4.03 16.80
N ASP A 168 17.29 4.92 17.08
CA ASP A 168 15.91 4.81 16.61
C ASP A 168 15.71 5.69 15.36
N LEU A 169 15.48 5.04 14.22
CA LEU A 169 15.16 5.66 12.94
C LEU A 169 13.95 6.58 13.05
N VAL A 170 12.89 6.15 13.73
CA VAL A 170 11.63 6.87 13.76
C VAL A 170 11.75 8.09 14.66
N ALA A 171 12.31 7.95 15.87
CA ALA A 171 12.55 9.11 16.73
C ALA A 171 13.48 10.13 16.06
N PHE A 172 14.51 9.67 15.33
CA PHE A 172 15.34 10.55 14.52
C PHE A 172 14.51 11.29 13.47
N ALA A 173 13.79 10.57 12.61
CA ALA A 173 12.97 11.15 11.54
C ALA A 173 11.94 12.15 12.07
N ARG A 174 11.22 11.79 13.15
CA ARG A 174 10.25 12.67 13.82
C ARG A 174 10.87 13.99 14.23
N SER A 175 12.06 13.96 14.84
CA SER A 175 12.75 15.14 15.34
C SER A 175 13.39 15.97 14.23
N SER A 176 14.05 15.32 13.27
CA SER A 176 14.77 15.98 12.17
C SER A 176 13.81 16.59 11.16
N ILE A 177 12.74 15.89 10.76
CA ILE A 177 11.72 16.40 9.85
C ILE A 177 10.95 17.55 10.50
N SER A 178 10.57 17.44 11.79
CA SER A 178 9.88 18.53 12.48
C SER A 178 10.75 19.79 12.57
N TYR A 179 12.05 19.64 12.82
CA TYR A 179 12.99 20.76 12.81
C TYR A 179 13.10 21.37 11.41
N MET A 180 13.30 20.55 10.38
CA MET A 180 13.45 21.02 9.00
C MET A 180 12.20 21.72 8.51
N ARG A 181 11.01 21.20 8.86
CA ARG A 181 9.74 21.85 8.56
C ARG A 181 9.71 23.27 9.10
N GLY A 182 10.07 23.48 10.36
CA GLY A 182 10.15 24.82 10.96
C GLY A 182 11.07 25.77 10.17
N ILE A 183 12.26 25.29 9.78
CA ILE A 183 13.19 26.08 8.96
C ILE A 183 12.60 26.41 7.58
N CYS A 184 11.92 25.47 6.93
CA CYS A 184 11.33 25.70 5.61
C CYS A 184 10.20 26.73 5.67
N TYR A 185 9.36 26.70 6.71
CA TYR A 185 8.33 27.73 6.93
C TYR A 185 8.96 29.11 7.18
N ASP A 186 9.96 29.20 8.07
CA ASP A 186 10.63 30.46 8.35
C ASP A 186 11.32 31.06 7.10
N GLU A 187 11.94 30.21 6.26
CA GLU A 187 12.59 30.63 5.02
C GLU A 187 11.60 30.95 3.90
N HIS A 188 10.46 30.24 3.82
CA HIS A 188 9.35 30.58 2.92
C HIS A 188 8.81 31.98 3.23
N ASP A 189 8.54 32.28 4.50
CA ASP A 189 8.08 33.60 4.93
C ASP A 189 9.10 34.69 4.61
N LEU A 190 10.37 34.43 4.90
CA LEU A 190 11.44 35.37 4.57
C LEU A 190 11.58 35.57 3.06
N TRP A 191 11.43 34.52 2.25
CA TRP A 191 11.44 34.62 0.79
C TRP A 191 10.36 35.58 0.29
N GLY A 192 9.14 35.48 0.86
CA GLY A 192 8.03 36.37 0.58
C GLY A 192 8.31 37.85 0.93
N GLU A 193 9.23 38.14 1.85
CA GLU A 193 9.67 39.52 2.13
C GLU A 193 10.62 40.09 1.08
N TRP A 194 11.34 39.23 0.37
CA TRP A 194 12.35 39.61 -0.64
C TRP A 194 11.81 39.57 -2.07
N PHE A 195 10.90 38.65 -2.36
CA PHE A 195 10.36 38.40 -3.69
C PHE A 195 8.83 38.42 -3.68
N ALA A 196 8.21 38.67 -4.83
CA ALA A 196 6.75 38.58 -5.00
C ALA A 196 6.30 37.30 -5.71
N SER A 197 7.24 36.50 -6.20
CA SER A 197 6.98 35.19 -6.81
C SER A 197 7.84 34.12 -6.18
N GLU A 198 7.38 32.89 -6.27
CA GLU A 198 8.04 31.68 -5.76
C GLU A 198 9.10 31.12 -6.73
N GLY A 199 9.46 31.86 -7.78
CA GLY A 199 10.47 31.41 -8.75
C GLY A 199 11.79 31.11 -8.05
N GLY A 200 12.27 29.87 -8.12
CA GLY A 200 13.50 29.41 -7.47
C GLY A 200 13.41 29.19 -5.94
N LEU A 201 12.24 29.30 -5.33
CA LEU A 201 12.02 29.04 -3.90
C LEU A 201 12.19 27.56 -3.57
N TYR A 202 11.51 26.67 -4.28
CA TYR A 202 11.58 25.22 -4.01
C TYR A 202 12.99 24.68 -4.25
N ASP A 203 13.70 25.10 -5.30
CA ASP A 203 15.12 24.77 -5.51
C ASP A 203 15.99 25.14 -4.29
N PHE A 204 15.68 26.27 -3.64
CA PHE A 204 16.39 26.72 -2.45
C PHE A 204 16.01 25.90 -1.21
N LEU A 205 14.73 25.62 -1.00
CA LEU A 205 14.25 24.82 0.12
C LEU A 205 14.74 23.36 0.04
N GLU A 206 14.75 22.77 -1.16
CA GLU A 206 15.33 21.46 -1.43
C GLU A 206 16.81 21.44 -1.04
N ALA A 207 17.58 22.45 -1.46
CA ALA A 207 18.99 22.56 -1.10
C ALA A 207 19.21 22.68 0.42
N ILE A 208 18.30 23.35 1.16
CA ILE A 208 18.34 23.41 2.64
C ILE A 208 17.99 22.06 3.26
N CYS A 209 17.15 21.26 2.61
CA CYS A 209 16.76 19.93 3.06
C CYS A 209 17.84 18.87 2.81
N GLU A 210 18.86 19.11 1.97
CA GLU A 210 19.92 18.13 1.67
C GLU A 210 20.55 17.47 2.92
N PRO A 211 20.93 18.22 3.99
CA PRO A 211 21.44 17.62 5.20
C PRO A 211 20.45 16.70 5.93
N LEU A 212 19.14 16.88 5.77
CA LEU A 212 18.16 15.93 6.33
C LEU A 212 18.28 14.58 5.60
N TYR A 213 18.32 14.59 4.27
CA TYR A 213 18.44 13.35 3.49
C TYR A 213 19.76 12.63 3.72
N ASP A 214 20.87 13.38 3.83
CA ASP A 214 22.20 12.82 4.10
C ASP A 214 22.25 11.97 5.38
N TYR A 215 21.47 12.32 6.40
CA TYR A 215 21.39 11.55 7.65
C TYR A 215 20.25 10.54 7.68
N LEU A 216 19.13 10.81 7.00
CA LEU A 216 17.95 9.94 7.03
C LEU A 216 18.10 8.75 6.06
N ARG A 217 18.64 8.98 4.86
CA ARG A 217 18.78 7.95 3.82
C ARG A 217 19.66 6.79 4.26
N PRO A 218 20.88 6.98 4.82
CA PRO A 218 21.69 5.87 5.28
C PRO A 218 20.99 5.04 6.36
N ARG A 219 20.31 5.69 7.32
CA ARG A 219 19.57 4.96 8.36
C ARG A 219 18.43 4.14 7.79
N THR A 220 17.69 4.70 6.83
CA THR A 220 16.60 4.01 6.14
C THR A 220 17.12 2.80 5.36
N ILE A 221 18.21 2.95 4.60
CA ILE A 221 18.81 1.85 3.82
C ILE A 221 19.31 0.70 4.72
N HIS A 222 19.86 1.01 5.89
CA HIS A 222 20.40 0.00 6.81
C HIS A 222 19.34 -0.60 7.75
N GLU A 223 18.14 -0.03 7.81
CA GLU A 223 17.06 -0.57 8.63
C GLU A 223 16.63 -1.94 8.12
N THR A 224 16.55 -2.91 9.03
CA THR A 224 16.18 -4.30 8.73
C THR A 224 14.83 -4.67 9.32
N GLN A 225 14.31 -3.86 10.25
CA GLN A 225 13.02 -4.10 10.88
C GLN A 225 11.90 -3.50 10.03
N ILE A 226 11.13 -4.38 9.37
CA ILE A 226 9.93 -3.99 8.59
C ILE A 226 9.00 -3.10 9.40
N LEU A 227 8.78 -3.41 10.69
CA LEU A 227 7.89 -2.64 11.55
C LEU A 227 8.31 -1.18 11.72
N LYS A 228 9.62 -0.91 11.83
CA LYS A 228 10.15 0.47 11.92
C LYS A 228 9.96 1.24 10.62
N LEU A 229 10.10 0.57 9.47
CA LEU A 229 9.82 1.19 8.17
C LEU A 229 8.35 1.46 7.98
N CYS A 230 7.47 0.54 8.42
CA CYS A 230 6.03 0.78 8.43
C CYS A 230 5.67 2.00 9.29
N GLU A 231 6.26 2.10 10.49
CA GLU A 231 6.10 3.26 11.37
C GLU A 231 6.58 4.55 10.70
N LEU A 232 7.73 4.52 10.05
CA LEU A 232 8.28 5.67 9.35
C LEU A 232 7.37 6.14 8.20
N CYS A 233 6.92 5.21 7.34
CA CYS A 233 5.97 5.53 6.27
C CYS A 233 4.67 6.11 6.83
N THR A 234 4.09 5.48 7.85
CA THR A 234 2.87 5.94 8.51
C THR A 234 3.05 7.33 9.10
N LEU A 235 4.18 7.56 9.78
CA LEU A 235 4.52 8.86 10.37
C LEU A 235 4.62 9.94 9.29
N ILE A 236 5.24 9.64 8.15
CA ILE A 236 5.40 10.63 7.08
C ILE A 236 4.06 10.92 6.40
N GLN A 237 3.31 9.87 6.04
CA GLN A 237 1.99 9.97 5.41
C GLN A 237 1.00 10.74 6.28
N THR A 238 0.74 10.25 7.51
CA THR A 238 -0.27 10.83 8.40
C THR A 238 0.04 12.25 8.84
N ARG A 239 1.33 12.60 9.03
CA ARG A 239 1.71 13.89 9.60
C ARG A 239 2.00 14.98 8.55
N TYR A 240 2.41 14.60 7.35
CA TYR A 240 2.92 15.55 6.36
C TYR A 240 2.31 15.40 4.97
N MET A 241 1.66 14.27 4.64
CA MET A 241 0.94 14.09 3.37
C MET A 241 -0.58 14.23 3.55
N GLU A 242 -1.13 13.80 4.69
CA GLU A 242 -2.56 13.88 5.00
C GLU A 242 -2.91 15.31 5.51
N GLY A 243 -3.40 16.13 4.58
CA GLY A 243 -3.78 17.54 4.74
C GLY A 243 -3.27 18.29 3.51
N GLU A 244 -4.08 18.52 2.47
CA GLU A 244 -5.16 19.53 2.42
C GLU A 244 -6.37 19.11 1.55
N GLU A 245 -7.02 17.97 1.82
CA GLU A 245 -8.27 17.59 1.08
C GLU A 245 -9.59 17.90 1.83
N ASP A 246 -9.54 18.37 3.07
CA ASP A 246 -10.75 18.76 3.83
C ASP A 246 -10.94 20.29 3.89
N ASP A 247 -11.89 20.78 3.10
CA ASP A 247 -12.75 21.94 3.39
C ASP A 247 -12.09 23.24 3.90
N SER A 248 -11.12 23.78 3.19
CA SER A 248 -10.71 25.19 3.34
C SER A 248 -10.75 25.90 1.99
N GLU A 249 -11.38 27.07 1.94
CA GLU A 249 -11.59 27.90 0.75
C GLU A 249 -10.35 28.04 -0.18
N PRO A 250 -10.53 28.28 -1.49
CA PRO A 250 -9.44 28.39 -2.49
C PRO A 250 -8.55 29.64 -2.34
N THR A 251 -8.27 30.11 -1.13
CA THR A 251 -7.81 31.48 -0.87
C THR A 251 -6.33 31.61 -0.46
N GLU A 252 -5.56 30.52 -0.30
CA GLU A 252 -4.14 30.64 0.06
C GLU A 252 -3.18 30.03 -0.97
N SER A 253 -3.09 30.63 -2.16
CA SER A 253 -2.05 30.30 -3.17
C SER A 253 -0.60 30.63 -2.75
N ASN A 254 -0.34 30.83 -1.45
CA ASN A 254 0.95 31.27 -0.89
C ASN A 254 1.29 30.50 0.40
N ARG A 255 0.80 29.27 0.53
CA ARG A 255 1.16 28.39 1.64
C ARG A 255 2.23 27.40 1.17
N LEU A 256 3.27 27.20 1.98
CA LEU A 256 4.35 26.27 1.71
C LEU A 256 3.81 24.84 1.58
N ASP A 257 3.97 24.23 0.40
CA ASP A 257 3.76 22.81 0.21
C ASP A 257 5.00 22.02 0.68
N PHE A 258 5.03 21.74 1.99
CA PHE A 258 6.11 20.94 2.57
C PHE A 258 6.04 19.46 2.14
N SER A 259 4.91 19.01 1.58
CA SER A 259 4.74 17.62 1.17
C SER A 259 5.71 17.26 0.04
N THR A 260 5.83 18.14 -0.95
CA THR A 260 6.77 18.01 -2.07
C THR A 260 8.22 17.88 -1.60
N LEU A 261 8.60 18.60 -0.53
CA LEU A 261 9.96 18.53 0.02
C LEU A 261 10.21 17.21 0.75
N ILE A 262 9.26 16.67 1.52
CA ILE A 262 9.51 15.44 2.29
C ILE A 262 9.27 14.15 1.49
N HIS A 263 8.59 14.24 0.33
CA HIS A 263 8.26 13.10 -0.53
C HIS A 263 9.44 12.16 -0.83
N PRO A 264 10.67 12.63 -1.17
CA PRO A 264 11.80 11.75 -1.44
C PRO A 264 12.19 10.85 -0.25
N ALA A 265 11.97 11.32 0.99
CA ALA A 265 12.22 10.51 2.19
C ALA A 265 11.19 9.40 2.37
N LEU A 266 9.93 9.63 1.96
CA LEU A 266 8.90 8.61 1.95
C LEU A 266 9.22 7.55 0.89
N GLU A 267 9.61 7.96 -0.31
CA GLU A 267 9.99 7.03 -1.39
C GLU A 267 11.17 6.13 -1.00
N ASP A 268 12.20 6.68 -0.34
CA ASP A 268 13.34 5.91 0.17
C ASP A 268 12.88 4.85 1.21
N ALA A 269 11.95 5.21 2.11
CA ALA A 269 11.39 4.30 3.11
C ALA A 269 10.51 3.20 2.49
N GLN A 270 9.65 3.57 1.53
CA GLN A 270 8.79 2.64 0.80
C GLN A 270 9.61 1.67 -0.05
N THR A 271 10.63 2.16 -0.75
CA THR A 271 11.52 1.31 -1.55
C THR A 271 12.24 0.29 -0.67
N ARG A 272 12.71 0.71 0.51
CA ARG A 272 13.32 -0.20 1.48
C ARG A 272 12.31 -1.21 2.03
N LEU A 273 11.09 -0.77 2.34
CA LEU A 273 10.02 -1.64 2.83
C LEU A 273 9.69 -2.73 1.80
N VAL A 274 9.54 -2.36 0.54
CA VAL A 274 9.31 -3.29 -0.59
C VAL A 274 10.47 -4.28 -0.71
N PHE A 275 11.71 -3.81 -0.62
CA PHE A 275 12.89 -4.68 -0.67
C PHE A 275 12.87 -5.74 0.45
N LEU A 276 12.55 -5.36 1.69
CA LEU A 276 12.46 -6.30 2.80
C LEU A 276 11.24 -7.22 2.69
N ALA A 277 10.11 -6.72 2.19
CA ALA A 277 8.93 -7.53 1.92
C ALA A 277 9.23 -8.64 0.89
N LEU A 278 9.97 -8.30 -0.18
CA LEU A 278 10.44 -9.28 -1.16
C LEU A 278 11.43 -10.28 -0.56
N ALA A 279 12.30 -9.86 0.36
CA ALA A 279 13.21 -10.77 1.07
C ALA A 279 12.43 -11.76 1.95
N VAL A 280 11.43 -11.28 2.71
CA VAL A 280 10.54 -12.15 3.51
C VAL A 280 9.76 -13.11 2.61
N LEU A 281 9.22 -12.64 1.49
CA LEU A 281 8.53 -13.49 0.51
C LEU A 281 9.46 -14.62 0.01
N ARG A 282 10.70 -14.28 -0.36
CA ARG A 282 11.67 -15.27 -0.85
C ARG A 282 12.08 -16.26 0.23
N ASP A 283 12.45 -15.77 1.41
CA ASP A 283 13.12 -16.58 2.43
C ASP A 283 12.12 -17.35 3.32
N ASP A 284 10.99 -16.72 3.67
CA ASP A 284 10.01 -17.28 4.62
C ASP A 284 8.78 -17.91 3.95
N ILE A 285 8.56 -17.71 2.64
CA ILE A 285 7.41 -18.28 1.90
C ILE A 285 7.88 -19.19 0.77
N GLU A 286 8.64 -18.67 -0.20
CA GLU A 286 9.08 -19.41 -1.39
C GLU A 286 10.07 -20.55 -1.05
N HIS A 287 11.10 -20.24 -0.26
CA HIS A 287 12.12 -21.22 0.14
C HIS A 287 11.85 -21.91 1.48
N TYR A 288 10.64 -21.74 2.02
CA TYR A 288 10.28 -22.31 3.30
C TYR A 288 10.30 -23.84 3.27
N LYS A 289 11.01 -24.43 4.24
CA LYS A 289 11.08 -25.88 4.42
C LYS A 289 10.23 -26.29 5.64
N PRO A 290 9.14 -27.05 5.43
CA PRO A 290 8.28 -27.48 6.53
C PRO A 290 9.05 -28.32 7.55
N ARG A 291 8.92 -28.02 8.84
CA ARG A 291 9.42 -28.89 9.89
C ARG A 291 8.43 -30.03 10.14
N PRO A 292 8.85 -31.16 10.74
CA PRO A 292 7.92 -32.24 11.06
C PRO A 292 6.72 -31.77 11.91
N GLU A 293 6.96 -30.87 12.85
CA GLU A 293 5.94 -30.27 13.72
C GLU A 293 4.89 -29.46 12.96
N ASP A 294 5.30 -28.80 11.86
CA ASP A 294 4.41 -27.97 11.03
C ASP A 294 3.43 -28.83 10.18
N LEU A 295 3.74 -30.11 10.02
CA LEU A 295 2.96 -31.08 9.24
C LEU A 295 2.04 -31.96 10.12
N ASP A 296 2.16 -31.89 11.45
CA ASP A 296 1.41 -32.70 12.42
C ASP A 296 -0.02 -32.17 12.68
N TYR A 297 -0.68 -31.66 11.63
CA TYR A 297 -2.04 -31.11 11.70
C TYR A 297 -3.07 -32.14 12.12
N PHE A 298 -2.96 -33.37 11.62
CA PHE A 298 -3.90 -34.46 11.94
C PHE A 298 -3.89 -34.79 13.44
N THR A 299 -2.74 -34.73 14.10
CA THR A 299 -2.63 -35.01 15.54
C THR A 299 -3.09 -33.82 16.37
N ARG A 300 -2.76 -32.59 15.95
CA ARG A 300 -3.18 -31.35 16.60
C ARG A 300 -4.70 -31.19 16.58
N ASN A 301 -5.31 -31.31 15.41
CA ASN A 301 -6.73 -31.16 15.20
C ASN A 301 -7.56 -32.23 15.93
N ARG A 302 -7.06 -33.47 15.96
CA ARG A 302 -7.69 -34.56 16.71
C ARG A 302 -7.65 -34.32 18.22
N ARG A 303 -6.56 -33.77 18.77
CA ARG A 303 -6.48 -33.38 20.20
C ARG A 303 -7.46 -32.25 20.53
N VAL A 304 -7.56 -31.23 19.67
CA VAL A 304 -8.51 -30.12 19.83
C VAL A 304 -9.96 -30.62 19.76
N SER A 305 -10.26 -31.50 18.82
CA SER A 305 -11.60 -32.12 18.66
C SER A 305 -11.97 -33.00 19.86
N LEU A 306 -11.02 -33.77 20.40
CA LEU A 306 -11.21 -34.58 21.60
C LEU A 306 -11.42 -33.70 22.86
N ALA A 307 -10.74 -32.57 22.96
CA ALA A 307 -10.94 -31.61 24.05
C ALA A 307 -12.33 -30.94 23.98
N ARG A 308 -12.81 -30.60 22.78
CA ARG A 308 -14.18 -30.09 22.54
C ARG A 308 -15.26 -31.11 22.85
N ASN A 309 -15.05 -32.38 22.51
CA ASN A 309 -16.03 -33.45 22.77
C ASN A 309 -15.98 -33.97 24.22
N GLY A 310 -14.86 -33.76 24.94
CA GLY A 310 -14.70 -34.13 26.35
C GLY A 310 -15.34 -33.18 27.35
N THR A 311 -15.74 -31.98 26.93
CA THR A 311 -16.44 -31.00 27.77
C THR A 311 -17.95 -31.24 27.73
N ARG A 312 -18.39 -32.35 28.33
CA ARG A 312 -19.76 -32.40 28.90
C ARG A 312 -19.79 -31.47 30.11
N PRO A 313 -20.82 -30.63 30.31
CA PRO A 313 -20.94 -29.84 31.51
C PRO A 313 -21.18 -30.80 32.68
N ALA A 314 -20.15 -31.04 33.50
CA ALA A 314 -20.33 -31.70 34.76
C ALA A 314 -21.11 -30.74 35.68
N LEU A 315 -22.44 -30.91 35.71
CA LEU A 315 -23.26 -30.52 36.85
C LEU A 315 -22.78 -31.32 38.07
N SER A 316 -21.91 -30.73 38.89
CA SER A 316 -21.92 -30.95 40.33
C SER A 316 -20.94 -29.98 41.00
N GLY A 317 -21.49 -29.04 41.76
CA GLY A 317 -20.69 -28.16 42.60
C GLY A 317 -20.05 -28.95 43.74
N ARG A 318 -18.72 -28.92 43.82
CA ARG A 318 -17.99 -29.04 45.09
C ARG A 318 -16.58 -28.48 44.92
N LYS A 319 -16.36 -27.29 45.47
CA LYS A 319 -15.01 -26.74 45.72
C LYS A 319 -14.34 -27.57 46.80
N GLU A 320 -13.17 -28.14 46.52
CA GLU A 320 -12.06 -28.24 47.48
C GLU A 320 -10.70 -28.15 46.75
N PRO A 321 -9.64 -27.67 47.43
CA PRO A 321 -8.43 -27.14 46.80
C PRO A 321 -7.20 -28.04 47.03
N VAL A 322 -6.45 -28.46 46.00
CA VAL A 322 -5.11 -29.05 46.22
C VAL A 322 -4.15 -28.79 45.04
N ASN A 323 -3.06 -28.10 45.36
CA ASN A 323 -1.69 -28.09 44.81
C ASN A 323 -1.41 -28.63 43.39
N GLU A 324 -0.95 -27.74 42.52
CA GLU A 324 -0.08 -28.09 41.38
C GLU A 324 1.41 -27.81 41.72
N PRO A 325 2.34 -28.73 41.43
CA PRO A 325 3.76 -28.41 41.33
C PRO A 325 4.10 -27.89 39.91
N PRO A 326 5.13 -27.02 39.74
CA PRO A 326 5.37 -26.32 38.49
C PRO A 326 6.01 -27.25 37.44
N ILE A 327 5.37 -27.40 36.28
CA ILE A 327 5.98 -28.02 35.10
C ILE A 327 6.77 -26.94 34.35
N GLN A 328 8.07 -27.18 34.25
CA GLN A 328 9.06 -26.33 33.59
C GLN A 328 8.86 -26.35 32.06
N THR A 329 8.77 -25.17 31.45
CA THR A 329 8.88 -25.00 30.00
C THR A 329 10.33 -25.19 29.55
N PRO A 330 10.63 -25.93 28.46
CA PRO A 330 11.96 -25.99 27.89
C PRO A 330 12.33 -24.64 27.26
N LYS A 331 13.49 -24.10 27.64
CA LYS A 331 14.12 -22.93 27.04
C LYS A 331 14.68 -23.26 25.66
N THR A 332 14.24 -22.55 24.63
CA THR A 332 15.03 -22.23 23.42
C THR A 332 14.66 -20.81 22.95
N PRO A 333 15.58 -20.08 22.29
CA PRO A 333 15.90 -18.70 22.65
C PRO A 333 14.90 -17.69 22.06
N MET A 334 14.32 -16.89 22.95
CA MET A 334 13.79 -15.57 22.60
C MET A 334 14.96 -14.69 22.17
N VAL A 335 14.90 -14.15 20.95
CA VAL A 335 15.56 -12.88 20.65
C VAL A 335 14.76 -11.83 21.43
N VAL A 336 15.33 -11.41 22.55
CA VAL A 336 14.82 -10.29 23.35
C VAL A 336 15.30 -9.02 22.66
N ASP A 337 14.41 -8.33 21.95
CA ASP A 337 14.56 -6.90 21.70
C ASP A 337 13.73 -6.17 22.77
N GLU A 338 14.36 -5.90 23.90
CA GLU A 338 13.93 -4.88 24.86
C GLU A 338 14.43 -3.51 24.38
N GLU A 339 13.52 -2.63 23.93
CA GLU A 339 13.49 -1.22 24.36
C GLU A 339 12.18 -0.56 23.89
N GLY A 340 11.52 0.12 24.83
CA GLY A 340 10.14 0.58 24.74
C GLY A 340 9.85 1.63 23.66
N GLY A 341 8.63 1.55 23.12
CA GLY A 341 8.07 2.48 22.14
C GLY A 341 7.00 1.87 21.22
N ILE A 342 6.78 0.56 21.26
CA ILE A 342 6.01 -0.21 20.26
C ILE A 342 4.50 -0.33 20.61
N ASP A 343 4.01 0.30 21.68
CA ASP A 343 2.60 0.13 22.07
C ASP A 343 1.61 1.01 21.28
N THR A 344 2.06 2.11 20.65
CA THR A 344 1.15 3.05 19.98
C THR A 344 0.75 2.67 18.55
N LEU A 345 1.55 1.87 17.85
CA LEU A 345 1.16 1.36 16.51
C LEU A 345 0.34 0.08 16.59
N ASN A 346 0.50 -0.67 17.68
CA ASN A 346 -0.30 -1.86 17.93
C ASN A 346 -1.74 -1.50 18.37
N ALA A 347 -1.97 -0.31 18.92
CA ALA A 347 -3.29 0.09 19.40
C ALA A 347 -4.27 0.60 18.30
N GLY A 348 -3.75 1.11 17.16
CA GLY A 348 -4.59 1.63 16.06
C GLY A 348 -4.90 0.61 14.96
N TRP A 349 -4.03 -0.40 14.81
CA TRP A 349 -4.08 -1.41 13.73
C TRP A 349 -3.92 -2.85 14.27
N GLY A 350 -3.99 -3.04 15.59
CA GLY A 350 -3.87 -4.34 16.24
C GLY A 350 -5.17 -5.11 16.18
N PHE A 351 -5.43 -5.77 15.05
CA PHE A 351 -6.14 -7.03 15.12
C PHE A 351 -5.37 -7.96 16.06
N ASP A 352 -6.06 -8.63 16.99
CA ASP A 352 -5.59 -9.75 17.82
C ASP A 352 -5.17 -10.94 16.93
N THR A 353 -4.12 -10.69 16.15
CA THR A 353 -3.61 -11.57 15.11
C THR A 353 -2.97 -12.79 15.74
N ASP A 354 -2.30 -12.66 16.88
CA ASP A 354 -1.62 -13.81 17.49
C ASP A 354 -2.57 -14.93 17.93
N ALA A 355 -3.74 -14.61 18.48
CA ALA A 355 -4.74 -15.61 18.87
C ALA A 355 -5.47 -16.23 17.65
N ALA A 356 -5.72 -15.44 16.59
CA ALA A 356 -6.34 -15.92 15.35
C ALA A 356 -5.38 -16.74 14.46
N LEU A 357 -4.07 -16.48 14.58
CA LEU A 357 -3.03 -17.16 13.80
C LEU A 357 -2.54 -18.45 14.48
N GLU A 358 -2.90 -18.72 15.73
CA GLU A 358 -2.55 -19.94 16.47
C GLU A 358 -3.08 -21.20 15.76
N GLY A 359 -2.16 -21.97 15.17
CA GLY A 359 -2.50 -23.19 14.44
C GLY A 359 -2.79 -22.99 12.95
N LEU A 360 -2.29 -21.90 12.36
CA LEU A 360 -2.11 -21.77 10.90
C LEU A 360 -0.74 -22.24 10.45
N TYR A 361 -0.68 -22.72 9.21
CA TYR A 361 0.58 -23.12 8.59
C TYR A 361 1.53 -21.91 8.47
N PRO A 362 2.83 -22.06 8.74
CA PRO A 362 3.74 -20.92 8.92
C PRO A 362 3.80 -19.96 7.73
N THR A 363 3.77 -20.45 6.49
CA THR A 363 3.80 -19.57 5.31
C THR A 363 2.52 -18.76 5.15
N LEU A 364 1.35 -19.34 5.46
CA LEU A 364 0.08 -18.62 5.48
C LEU A 364 0.09 -17.52 6.55
N ARG A 365 0.57 -17.83 7.76
CA ARG A 365 0.72 -16.84 8.83
C ARG A 365 1.61 -15.68 8.38
N LYS A 366 2.75 -15.98 7.75
CA LYS A 366 3.70 -14.96 7.31
C LYS A 366 3.16 -14.12 6.16
N ALA A 367 2.41 -14.74 5.24
CA ALA A 367 1.74 -14.05 4.14
C ALA A 367 0.72 -13.02 4.64
N ILE A 368 -0.19 -13.43 5.54
CA ILE A 368 -1.20 -12.53 6.12
C ILE A 368 -0.53 -11.39 6.88
N TRP A 369 0.47 -11.71 7.71
CA TRP A 369 1.25 -10.70 8.42
C TRP A 369 1.89 -9.72 7.44
N LEU A 370 2.54 -10.19 6.38
CA LEU A 370 3.23 -9.31 5.44
C LEU A 370 2.24 -8.39 4.70
N LEU A 371 1.14 -8.94 4.16
CA LEU A 371 0.07 -8.20 3.49
C LEU A 371 -0.48 -7.08 4.39
N SER A 372 -0.80 -7.40 5.65
CA SER A 372 -1.33 -6.41 6.60
C SER A 372 -0.37 -5.25 6.89
N ARG A 373 0.95 -5.49 6.82
CA ARG A 373 1.96 -4.52 7.21
C ARG A 373 2.33 -3.56 6.09
N ILE A 374 2.24 -4.00 4.84
CA ILE A 374 2.57 -3.17 3.67
C ILE A 374 1.35 -2.43 3.08
N TYR A 375 0.14 -2.81 3.52
CA TYR A 375 -1.11 -2.22 3.07
C TYR A 375 -1.16 -0.70 3.30
N ARG A 376 -1.60 0.08 2.31
CA ARG A 376 -1.66 1.57 2.27
C ARG A 376 -0.33 2.31 2.47
N LEU A 377 0.75 1.62 2.78
CA LEU A 377 2.07 2.22 2.96
C LEU A 377 2.85 2.31 1.64
N VAL A 378 2.41 1.61 0.61
CA VAL A 378 3.05 1.56 -0.72
C VAL A 378 2.00 1.88 -1.79
N ASN A 379 2.44 2.42 -2.93
CA ASN A 379 1.59 2.66 -4.09
C ASN A 379 0.75 1.42 -4.45
N SER A 380 -0.52 1.63 -4.80
CA SER A 380 -1.50 0.56 -5.10
C SER A 380 -0.97 -0.45 -6.13
N SER A 381 -0.34 0.02 -7.21
CA SER A 381 0.16 -0.89 -8.26
C SER A 381 1.26 -1.84 -7.77
N ILE A 382 2.17 -1.32 -6.92
CA ILE A 382 3.25 -2.11 -6.32
C ILE A 382 2.68 -3.06 -5.27
N PHE A 383 1.71 -2.59 -4.47
CA PHE A 383 1.01 -3.42 -3.51
C PHE A 383 0.29 -4.58 -4.20
N ASP A 384 -0.43 -4.33 -5.30
CA ASP A 384 -1.18 -5.36 -6.03
C ASP A 384 -0.26 -6.45 -6.60
N ASP A 385 0.90 -6.08 -7.18
CA ASP A 385 1.90 -7.04 -7.66
C ASP A 385 2.50 -7.86 -6.51
N LEU A 386 2.88 -7.21 -5.40
CA LEU A 386 3.39 -7.89 -4.22
C LEU A 386 2.34 -8.82 -3.63
N ALA A 387 1.09 -8.37 -3.54
CA ALA A 387 -0.01 -9.13 -2.99
C ALA A 387 -0.28 -10.38 -3.83
N HIS A 388 -0.34 -10.25 -5.15
CA HIS A 388 -0.43 -11.39 -6.06
C HIS A 388 0.69 -12.39 -5.81
N ARG A 389 1.96 -11.93 -5.78
CA ARG A 389 3.11 -12.83 -5.59
C ARG A 389 3.08 -13.51 -4.22
N ILE A 390 2.72 -12.79 -3.15
CA ILE A 390 2.59 -13.34 -1.80
C ILE A 390 1.52 -14.44 -1.77
N VAL A 391 0.33 -14.16 -2.33
CA VAL A 391 -0.78 -15.13 -2.39
C VAL A 391 -0.41 -16.36 -3.21
N HIS A 392 0.12 -16.14 -4.42
CA HIS A 392 0.55 -17.21 -5.32
C HIS A 392 1.58 -18.15 -4.66
N GLN A 393 2.66 -17.59 -4.10
CA GLN A 393 3.70 -18.39 -3.45
C GLN A 393 3.19 -19.10 -2.18
N THR A 394 2.24 -18.49 -1.47
CA THR A 394 1.57 -19.14 -0.33
C THR A 394 0.76 -20.35 -0.79
N ILE A 395 0.00 -20.23 -1.89
CA ILE A 395 -0.75 -21.34 -2.48
C ILE A 395 0.19 -22.49 -2.87
N LEU A 396 1.30 -22.20 -3.56
CA LEU A 396 2.30 -23.22 -3.92
C LEU A 396 2.89 -23.90 -2.69
N SER A 397 3.23 -23.14 -1.67
CA SER A 397 3.75 -23.65 -0.39
C SER A 397 2.74 -24.58 0.30
N LEU A 398 1.45 -24.22 0.30
CA LEU A 398 0.38 -25.05 0.86
C LEU A 398 0.22 -26.36 0.09
N HIS A 399 0.30 -26.34 -1.25
CA HIS A 399 0.26 -27.56 -2.07
C HIS A 399 1.46 -28.47 -1.83
N ALA A 400 2.66 -27.91 -1.67
CA ALA A 400 3.85 -28.67 -1.32
C ALA A 400 3.70 -29.34 0.07
N ALA A 401 3.16 -28.62 1.04
CA ALA A 401 2.86 -29.15 2.38
C ALA A 401 1.81 -30.27 2.32
N ALA A 402 0.73 -30.09 1.56
CA ALA A 402 -0.32 -31.09 1.38
C ALA A 402 0.21 -32.39 0.76
N THR A 403 1.11 -32.28 -0.22
CA THR A 403 1.79 -33.45 -0.81
C THR A 403 2.56 -34.23 0.25
N GLN A 404 3.28 -33.54 1.15
CA GLN A 404 3.99 -34.19 2.25
C GLN A 404 3.04 -34.79 3.30
N ILE A 405 1.92 -34.14 3.59
CA ILE A 405 0.88 -34.66 4.49
C ILE A 405 0.25 -35.93 3.91
N SER A 406 -0.03 -35.98 2.61
CA SER A 406 -0.60 -37.18 1.97
C SER A 406 0.30 -38.41 2.09
N ALA A 407 1.63 -38.21 2.09
CA ALA A 407 2.60 -39.27 2.26
C ALA A 407 2.72 -39.77 3.71
N ARG A 408 2.40 -38.92 4.71
CA ARG A 408 2.55 -39.22 6.14
C ARG A 408 1.25 -39.66 6.83
N ALA A 409 0.11 -39.11 6.41
CA ALA A 409 -1.19 -39.31 7.07
C ALA A 409 -2.19 -39.97 6.12
N SER A 410 -2.92 -39.18 5.33
CA SER A 410 -3.85 -39.68 4.32
C SER A 410 -4.14 -38.62 3.26
N LEU A 411 -4.64 -39.05 2.10
CA LEU A 411 -5.09 -38.15 1.04
C LEU A 411 -6.23 -37.22 1.51
N THR A 412 -7.15 -37.75 2.31
CA THR A 412 -8.26 -36.97 2.91
C THR A 412 -7.73 -35.87 3.83
N ASP A 413 -6.73 -36.17 4.66
CA ASP A 413 -6.14 -35.18 5.58
C ASP A 413 -5.38 -34.09 4.82
N ALA A 414 -4.74 -34.43 3.69
CA ALA A 414 -4.08 -33.46 2.81
C ALA A 414 -5.08 -32.52 2.10
N GLN A 415 -6.17 -33.06 1.57
CA GLN A 415 -7.22 -32.26 0.93
C GLN A 415 -7.95 -31.35 1.93
N LEU A 416 -8.27 -31.85 3.12
CA LEU A 416 -8.89 -31.03 4.18
C LEU A 416 -7.93 -29.97 4.73
N PHE A 417 -6.63 -30.27 4.81
CA PHE A 417 -5.62 -29.27 5.11
C PHE A 417 -5.64 -28.13 4.08
N LEU A 418 -5.65 -28.44 2.78
CA LEU A 418 -5.72 -27.42 1.72
C LEU A 418 -7.01 -26.62 1.80
N ILE A 419 -8.18 -27.27 1.88
CA ILE A 419 -9.48 -26.60 1.95
C ILE A 419 -9.50 -25.63 3.13
N LYS A 420 -9.08 -26.07 4.32
CA LYS A 420 -9.00 -25.21 5.51
C LYS A 420 -8.14 -23.97 5.26
N HIS A 421 -6.91 -24.15 4.80
CA HIS A 421 -5.95 -23.05 4.67
C HIS A 421 -6.27 -22.10 3.51
N LEU A 422 -6.80 -22.61 2.40
CA LEU A 422 -7.25 -21.78 1.28
C LEU A 422 -8.52 -20.97 1.62
N LEU A 423 -9.44 -21.54 2.40
CA LEU A 423 -10.60 -20.79 2.90
C LEU A 423 -10.17 -19.65 3.83
N ILE A 424 -9.22 -19.91 4.72
CA ILE A 424 -8.68 -18.87 5.62
C ILE A 424 -7.96 -17.79 4.81
N LEU A 425 -7.11 -18.18 3.85
CA LEU A 425 -6.45 -17.22 2.96
C LEU A 425 -7.47 -16.36 2.20
N LYS A 426 -8.55 -16.97 1.70
CA LYS A 426 -9.63 -16.27 1.01
C LYS A 426 -10.33 -15.27 1.91
N GLN A 427 -10.67 -15.66 3.14
CA GLN A 427 -11.31 -14.79 4.11
C GLN A 427 -10.44 -13.56 4.42
N GLN A 428 -9.13 -13.76 4.59
CA GLN A 428 -8.20 -12.68 4.91
C GLN A 428 -8.00 -11.74 3.72
N ILE A 429 -7.85 -12.25 2.49
CA ILE A 429 -7.75 -11.43 1.28
C ILE A 429 -9.02 -10.58 1.07
N VAL A 430 -10.20 -11.19 1.28
CA VAL A 430 -11.47 -10.46 1.17
C VAL A 430 -11.63 -9.40 2.25
N ALA A 431 -11.13 -9.63 3.47
CA ALA A 431 -11.14 -8.64 4.53
C ALA A 431 -10.29 -7.40 4.18
N PHE A 432 -9.10 -7.60 3.57
CA PHE A 432 -8.27 -6.49 3.07
C PHE A 432 -8.96 -5.68 1.96
N ASP A 433 -9.81 -6.31 1.16
CA ASP A 433 -10.56 -5.72 0.03
C ASP A 433 -11.87 -5.01 0.48
N ILE A 434 -12.51 -5.44 1.57
CA ILE A 434 -13.81 -4.88 2.01
C ILE A 434 -13.67 -3.79 3.08
N GLU A 435 -12.72 -3.88 4.01
CA GLU A 435 -12.63 -2.92 5.12
C GLU A 435 -11.95 -1.59 4.76
N PHE A 436 -11.29 -1.46 3.60
CA PHE A 436 -10.39 -0.33 3.36
C PHE A 436 -10.34 0.25 1.93
N VAL A 437 -11.28 -0.14 1.05
CA VAL A 437 -11.42 0.48 -0.28
C VAL A 437 -12.10 1.86 -0.15
N THR A 438 -11.30 2.92 -0.06
CA THR A 438 -11.66 4.20 -0.67
C THR A 438 -11.23 4.14 -2.14
N PRO A 439 -12.08 4.50 -3.11
CA PRO A 439 -11.73 4.45 -4.52
C PRO A 439 -10.78 5.61 -4.85
N GLU A 440 -9.47 5.36 -4.88
CA GLU A 440 -8.53 6.29 -5.50
C GLU A 440 -8.29 5.87 -6.96
N ILE A 441 -8.58 6.79 -7.87
CA ILE A 441 -8.28 6.67 -9.30
C ILE A 441 -6.78 6.90 -9.46
N SER A 442 -5.98 5.84 -9.50
CA SER A 442 -4.53 5.95 -9.69
C SER A 442 -4.16 6.15 -11.17
N PHE A 443 -3.34 7.17 -11.47
CA PHE A 443 -2.61 7.30 -12.73
C PHE A 443 -1.24 6.60 -12.65
N ASP A 444 -0.84 5.96 -13.76
CA ASP A 444 0.35 5.12 -13.89
C ASP A 444 1.63 5.95 -14.16
N PHE A 445 2.65 5.78 -13.31
CA PHE A 445 4.00 6.36 -13.46
C PHE A 445 5.12 5.30 -13.43
N SER A 446 4.81 4.04 -13.80
CA SER A 446 5.77 2.92 -13.87
C SER A 446 6.95 3.14 -14.85
N SER A 447 7.00 4.22 -15.63
CA SER A 447 8.10 4.51 -16.55
C SER A 447 9.20 5.42 -16.00
N MET A 448 9.15 5.89 -14.74
CA MET A 448 10.11 6.89 -14.23
C MET A 448 11.21 6.35 -13.30
N THR A 449 11.02 5.18 -12.68
CA THR A 449 11.93 4.71 -11.61
C THR A 449 13.24 4.11 -12.13
N ASN A 450 13.25 3.46 -13.29
CA ASN A 450 14.48 2.94 -13.92
C ASN A 450 15.32 4.04 -14.61
N THR A 451 14.72 5.19 -14.94
CA THR A 451 15.40 6.29 -15.62
C THR A 451 16.06 7.25 -14.62
N PHE A 452 15.56 7.33 -13.39
CA PHE A 452 16.10 8.20 -12.34
C PHE A 452 17.46 7.72 -11.79
N TYR A 453 17.64 6.41 -11.61
CA TYR A 453 18.92 5.83 -11.16
C TYR A 453 20.03 5.95 -12.22
N GLU A 454 19.72 5.77 -13.52
CA GLU A 454 20.69 5.91 -14.62
C GLU A 454 21.10 7.36 -14.91
N LEU A 455 20.22 8.35 -14.66
CA LEU A 455 20.52 9.77 -14.91
C LEU A 455 21.24 10.47 -13.75
N ARG A 456 21.10 9.98 -12.51
CA ARG A 456 21.82 10.51 -11.34
C ARG A 456 23.31 10.12 -11.35
N GLU A 457 23.66 8.93 -11.83
CA GLU A 457 25.06 8.46 -11.89
C GLU A 457 25.91 9.14 -12.98
N ARG A 458 25.29 9.80 -13.98
CA ARG A 458 26.03 10.35 -15.15
C ARG A 458 26.11 11.88 -15.27
N GLY A 459 25.63 12.65 -14.31
CA GLY A 459 25.97 14.08 -14.15
C GLY A 459 25.70 14.99 -15.37
N GLY A 460 24.56 14.82 -16.05
CA GLY A 460 24.26 15.47 -17.34
C GLY A 460 22.99 16.33 -17.42
N LEU A 461 22.54 16.94 -16.32
CA LEU A 461 21.24 17.65 -16.21
C LEU A 461 21.11 18.97 -17.00
N PHE A 462 22.15 19.44 -17.69
CA PHE A 462 22.15 20.77 -18.34
C PHE A 462 22.19 20.75 -19.88
N ASN A 463 21.78 19.66 -20.55
CA ASN A 463 21.77 19.59 -22.02
C ASN A 463 20.36 19.46 -22.63
N PRO A 464 19.80 20.54 -23.23
CA PRO A 464 18.41 20.58 -23.73
C PRO A 464 18.12 19.67 -24.93
N ARG A 465 19.14 19.05 -25.55
CA ARG A 465 18.95 18.07 -26.63
C ARG A 465 18.44 16.70 -26.17
N ASN A 466 18.64 16.33 -24.90
CA ASN A 466 18.16 15.05 -24.36
C ASN A 466 16.66 15.09 -23.99
N LEU A 467 16.15 16.28 -23.66
CA LEU A 467 14.74 16.53 -23.32
C LEU A 467 13.80 16.32 -24.52
N MET A 468 14.26 16.64 -25.74
CA MET A 468 13.45 16.54 -26.96
C MET A 468 13.15 15.10 -27.40
N ARG A 469 13.90 14.10 -26.89
CA ARG A 469 13.62 12.68 -27.16
C ARG A 469 12.48 12.11 -26.30
N LEU A 470 12.06 12.84 -25.26
CA LEU A 470 11.01 12.42 -24.31
C LEU A 470 9.58 12.70 -24.82
N VAL A 471 9.42 13.63 -25.76
CA VAL A 471 8.09 14.10 -26.22
C VAL A 471 7.64 13.40 -27.53
N GLY A 472 8.55 12.75 -28.27
CA GLY A 472 8.29 12.26 -29.62
C GLY A 472 7.96 10.76 -29.78
N GLY A 473 7.97 9.96 -28.71
CA GLY A 473 7.77 8.50 -28.79
C GLY A 473 6.69 8.02 -27.83
N GLY A 474 5.51 7.73 -28.37
CA GLY A 474 4.27 7.49 -27.63
C GLY A 474 4.34 6.42 -26.53
N LEU A 475 3.76 6.77 -25.38
CA LEU A 475 3.46 5.89 -24.26
C LEU A 475 2.02 6.18 -23.83
N MET A 476 1.08 5.35 -24.29
CA MET A 476 -0.29 5.32 -23.76
C MET A 476 -0.28 4.40 -22.51
N PRO A 477 -0.81 4.84 -21.37
CA PRO A 477 -0.78 4.06 -20.12
C PRO A 477 -1.71 2.84 -20.19
N ARG A 478 -1.28 1.71 -19.58
CA ARG A 478 -2.04 0.46 -19.47
C ARG A 478 -2.67 0.36 -18.07
N VAL A 479 -3.94 -0.03 -18.02
CA VAL A 479 -4.67 -0.31 -16.78
C VAL A 479 -4.14 -1.61 -16.17
N VAL A 480 -3.79 -1.60 -14.87
CA VAL A 480 -3.28 -2.77 -14.14
C VAL A 480 -4.43 -3.45 -13.37
N GLU A 481 -4.72 -4.72 -13.71
CA GLU A 481 -5.81 -5.56 -13.18
C GLU A 481 -5.29 -6.69 -12.24
N ASN A 482 -4.24 -6.46 -11.43
CA ASN A 482 -3.45 -7.56 -10.83
C ASN A 482 -4.04 -8.21 -9.56
N MET A 483 -4.73 -7.48 -8.68
CA MET A 483 -5.30 -8.07 -7.45
C MET A 483 -6.54 -8.94 -7.73
N LEU A 484 -7.29 -8.65 -8.80
CA LEU A 484 -8.40 -9.49 -9.27
C LEU A 484 -7.92 -10.90 -9.67
N ASP A 485 -6.71 -11.00 -10.23
CA ASP A 485 -6.13 -12.27 -10.66
C ASP A 485 -5.76 -13.17 -9.47
N ALA A 486 -5.21 -12.61 -8.38
CA ALA A 486 -4.86 -13.40 -7.19
C ALA A 486 -6.09 -14.06 -6.53
N LYS A 487 -7.22 -13.34 -6.52
CA LYS A 487 -8.51 -13.86 -6.04
C LYS A 487 -9.08 -14.93 -6.97
N ALA A 488 -9.01 -14.70 -8.28
CA ALA A 488 -9.44 -15.66 -9.28
C ALA A 488 -8.61 -16.95 -9.23
N GLU A 489 -7.28 -16.85 -9.07
CA GLU A 489 -6.40 -17.99 -8.85
C GLU A 489 -6.81 -18.76 -7.59
N LEU A 490 -6.95 -18.07 -6.45
CA LEU A 490 -7.33 -18.70 -5.20
C LEU A 490 -8.67 -19.42 -5.30
N ASP A 491 -9.69 -18.79 -5.89
CA ASP A 491 -11.00 -19.38 -6.09
C ASP A 491 -10.96 -20.57 -7.05
N GLY A 492 -10.16 -20.49 -8.12
CA GLY A 492 -9.94 -21.60 -9.04
C GLY A 492 -9.26 -22.80 -8.37
N ARG A 493 -8.24 -22.55 -7.55
CA ARG A 493 -7.53 -23.59 -6.78
C ARG A 493 -8.42 -24.22 -5.72
N LEU A 494 -9.17 -23.41 -4.96
CA LEU A 494 -10.11 -23.90 -3.96
C LEU A 494 -11.19 -24.78 -4.60
N ARG A 495 -11.78 -24.35 -5.72
CA ARG A 495 -12.77 -25.15 -6.47
C ARG A 495 -12.17 -26.48 -6.93
N THR A 496 -10.94 -26.47 -7.43
CA THR A 496 -10.25 -27.69 -7.86
C THR A 496 -10.09 -28.68 -6.71
N VAL A 497 -9.60 -28.22 -5.55
CA VAL A 497 -9.39 -29.08 -4.36
C VAL A 497 -10.73 -29.61 -3.82
N ILE A 498 -11.79 -28.78 -3.80
CA ILE A 498 -13.13 -29.22 -3.38
C ILE A 498 -13.67 -30.31 -4.34
N ASN A 499 -13.50 -30.13 -5.64
CA ASN A 499 -13.93 -31.12 -6.64
C ASN A 499 -13.14 -32.42 -6.50
N GLU A 500 -11.81 -32.36 -6.32
CA GLU A 500 -10.97 -33.55 -6.08
C GLU A 500 -11.35 -34.28 -4.79
N PHE A 501 -11.66 -33.54 -3.73
CA PHE A 501 -12.14 -34.09 -2.46
C PHE A 501 -13.48 -34.80 -2.64
N THR A 502 -14.43 -34.14 -3.29
CA THR A 502 -15.77 -34.68 -3.54
C THR A 502 -15.69 -35.94 -4.41
N ASN A 503 -14.95 -35.87 -5.52
CA ASN A 503 -14.67 -36.99 -6.40
C ASN A 503 -14.04 -38.18 -5.68
N ALA A 504 -13.10 -37.94 -4.76
CA ALA A 504 -12.44 -39.01 -4.01
C ALA A 504 -13.43 -39.77 -3.11
N PHE A 505 -14.36 -39.07 -2.44
CA PHE A 505 -15.40 -39.71 -1.64
C PHE A 505 -16.47 -40.38 -2.50
N THR A 506 -16.92 -39.72 -3.57
CA THR A 506 -17.85 -40.29 -4.55
C THR A 506 -17.29 -41.60 -5.11
N THR A 507 -16.04 -41.60 -5.58
CA THR A 507 -15.38 -42.79 -6.12
C THR A 507 -15.27 -43.91 -5.09
N ARG A 508 -14.99 -43.61 -3.82
CA ARG A 508 -14.94 -44.63 -2.76
C ARG A 508 -16.31 -45.26 -2.51
N MET A 509 -17.39 -44.51 -2.65
CA MET A 509 -18.77 -44.98 -2.48
C MET A 509 -19.31 -45.69 -3.73
N THR A 510 -18.90 -45.29 -4.93
CA THR A 510 -19.44 -45.78 -6.21
C THR A 510 -18.49 -46.71 -6.99
N SER A 511 -17.26 -46.94 -6.51
CA SER A 511 -16.29 -47.88 -7.08
C SER A 511 -16.87 -49.26 -7.46
N PRO A 512 -17.78 -49.86 -6.66
CA PRO A 512 -18.42 -51.12 -7.02
C PRO A 512 -19.21 -51.06 -8.34
N ILE A 513 -19.81 -49.92 -8.67
CA ILE A 513 -20.56 -49.72 -9.93
C ILE A 513 -19.60 -49.66 -11.12
N ALA A 514 -18.52 -48.89 -10.98
CA ALA A 514 -17.52 -48.72 -12.04
C ALA A 514 -16.86 -50.06 -12.38
N ALA A 515 -16.50 -50.85 -11.36
CA ALA A 515 -15.95 -52.19 -11.55
C ALA A 515 -16.96 -53.19 -12.13
N ALA A 516 -18.22 -53.13 -11.68
CA ALA A 516 -19.24 -54.08 -12.10
C ALA A 516 -19.78 -53.78 -13.51
N SER A 517 -19.83 -52.51 -13.96
CA SER A 517 -20.19 -52.13 -15.34
C SER A 517 -19.24 -52.68 -16.42
N ALA A 518 -18.04 -53.15 -16.05
CA ALA A 518 -17.07 -53.76 -16.95
C ALA A 518 -17.17 -55.30 -17.03
N ALA A 519 -18.01 -55.94 -16.20
CA ALA A 519 -18.14 -57.39 -16.12
C ALA A 519 -19.25 -57.93 -17.06
N LYS A 520 -19.01 -59.10 -17.69
CA LYS A 520 -19.97 -59.75 -18.61
C LYS A 520 -21.26 -60.26 -17.92
N ASP A 521 -21.17 -60.62 -16.64
CA ASP A 521 -22.30 -61.03 -15.80
C ASP A 521 -22.55 -59.96 -14.74
N PHE A 522 -23.24 -58.89 -15.13
CA PHE A 522 -23.49 -57.73 -14.27
C PHE A 522 -24.76 -57.93 -13.40
N ASP A 523 -24.60 -57.96 -12.07
CA ASP A 523 -25.70 -57.95 -11.10
C ASP A 523 -25.94 -56.55 -10.54
N ALA A 524 -26.96 -55.87 -11.07
CA ALA A 524 -27.35 -54.52 -10.68
C ALA A 524 -27.85 -54.41 -9.24
N ASN A 525 -28.40 -55.49 -8.68
CA ASN A 525 -28.89 -55.50 -7.29
C ASN A 525 -27.71 -55.61 -6.32
N ALA A 526 -26.73 -56.46 -6.62
CA ALA A 526 -25.49 -56.55 -5.85
C ALA A 526 -24.68 -55.24 -5.92
N ALA A 527 -24.64 -54.57 -7.08
CA ALA A 527 -24.03 -53.25 -7.23
C ALA A 527 -24.76 -52.20 -6.37
N THR A 528 -26.10 -52.17 -6.40
CA THR A 528 -26.89 -51.24 -5.57
C THR A 528 -26.65 -51.45 -4.07
N ARG A 529 -26.58 -52.70 -3.62
CA ARG A 529 -26.31 -53.03 -2.21
C ARG A 529 -24.91 -52.61 -1.75
N THR A 530 -23.89 -52.85 -2.58
CA THR A 530 -22.50 -52.51 -2.23
C THR A 530 -22.26 -51.00 -2.15
N ILE A 531 -22.93 -50.19 -2.98
CA ILE A 531 -22.91 -48.72 -2.83
C ILE A 531 -23.52 -48.31 -1.49
N ARG A 532 -24.65 -48.92 -1.11
CA ARG A 532 -25.36 -48.57 0.12
C ARG A 532 -24.51 -48.87 1.35
N GLU A 533 -23.91 -50.06 1.40
CA GLU A 533 -22.98 -50.45 2.46
C GLU A 533 -21.73 -49.55 2.49
N ALA A 534 -21.20 -49.15 1.33
CA ALA A 534 -20.07 -48.22 1.24
C ALA A 534 -20.44 -46.81 1.74
N ALA A 535 -21.58 -46.26 1.33
CA ALA A 535 -22.04 -44.94 1.75
C ALA A 535 -22.36 -44.89 3.25
N GLU A 536 -23.04 -45.90 3.81
CA GLU A 536 -23.34 -45.99 5.25
C GLU A 536 -22.06 -46.02 6.11
N LYS A 537 -20.96 -46.55 5.57
CA LYS A 537 -19.65 -46.57 6.24
C LYS A 537 -18.86 -45.27 6.04
N GLU A 538 -18.88 -44.71 4.83
CA GLU A 538 -18.05 -43.57 4.45
C GLU A 538 -18.62 -42.23 4.92
N VAL A 539 -19.94 -42.09 5.04
CA VAL A 539 -20.59 -40.85 5.50
C VAL A 539 -20.23 -40.49 6.95
N PRO A 540 -20.28 -41.41 7.94
CA PRO A 540 -19.81 -41.11 9.30
C PRO A 540 -18.32 -40.73 9.34
N TYR A 541 -17.50 -41.37 8.49
CA TYR A 541 -16.07 -41.06 8.38
C TYR A 541 -15.85 -39.65 7.80
N LEU A 542 -16.56 -39.30 6.73
CA LEU A 542 -16.57 -37.97 6.12
C LEU A 542 -16.93 -36.88 7.15
N ARG A 543 -18.06 -37.04 7.84
CA ARG A 543 -18.55 -36.08 8.83
C ARG A 543 -17.57 -35.91 10.00
N LYS A 544 -16.99 -37.01 10.47
CA LYS A 544 -15.94 -36.97 11.51
C LYS A 544 -14.71 -36.18 11.06
N LYS A 545 -14.21 -36.45 9.85
CA LYS A 545 -13.02 -35.80 9.30
C LYS A 545 -13.25 -34.31 9.04
N LEU A 546 -14.42 -33.94 8.52
CA LEU A 546 -14.83 -32.54 8.36
C LEU A 546 -14.85 -31.82 9.71
N GLY A 547 -15.39 -32.44 10.76
CA GLY A 547 -15.41 -31.88 12.12
C GLY A 547 -14.03 -31.76 12.79
N GLU A 548 -13.03 -32.52 12.35
CA GLU A 548 -11.65 -32.40 12.84
C GLU A 548 -10.94 -31.16 12.25
N TYR A 549 -11.28 -30.75 11.02
CA TYR A 549 -10.53 -29.71 10.30
C TYR A 549 -11.27 -28.37 10.17
N LEU A 550 -12.60 -28.39 10.04
CA LEU A 550 -13.41 -27.21 9.76
C LEU A 550 -14.29 -26.86 10.96
N ASP A 551 -14.24 -25.59 11.35
CA ASP A 551 -15.04 -25.07 12.46
C ASP A 551 -16.44 -24.62 12.01
N ASP A 552 -16.58 -24.07 10.80
CA ASP A 552 -17.84 -23.58 10.27
C ASP A 552 -18.80 -24.71 9.87
N GLU A 553 -19.99 -24.73 10.49
CA GLU A 553 -21.02 -25.75 10.24
C GLU A 553 -21.58 -25.67 8.83
N ARG A 554 -21.75 -24.46 8.29
CA ARG A 554 -22.31 -24.26 6.96
C ARG A 554 -21.39 -24.84 5.88
N THR A 555 -20.08 -24.60 5.99
CA THR A 555 -19.09 -25.16 5.07
C THR A 555 -19.07 -26.69 5.13
N LYS A 556 -19.17 -27.28 6.32
CA LYS A 556 -19.24 -28.74 6.48
C LYS A 556 -20.47 -29.31 5.78
N GLU A 557 -21.66 -28.76 6.03
CA GLU A 557 -22.89 -29.24 5.39
C GLU A 557 -22.87 -29.05 3.87
N THR A 558 -22.29 -27.95 3.38
CA THR A 558 -22.13 -27.71 1.93
C THR A 558 -21.25 -28.77 1.28
N LEU A 559 -20.13 -29.16 1.91
CA LEU A 559 -19.26 -30.21 1.41
C LEU A 559 -19.93 -31.60 1.46
N VAL A 560 -20.71 -31.89 2.51
CA VAL A 560 -21.47 -33.15 2.59
C VAL A 560 -22.57 -33.20 1.52
N ALA A 561 -23.27 -32.09 1.29
CA ALA A 561 -24.27 -31.96 0.23
C ALA A 561 -23.66 -32.17 -1.15
N ALA A 562 -22.50 -31.57 -1.43
CA ALA A 562 -21.80 -31.74 -2.70
C ALA A 562 -21.43 -33.22 -2.96
N VAL A 563 -20.98 -33.96 -1.94
CA VAL A 563 -20.72 -35.41 -2.09
C VAL A 563 -22.02 -36.18 -2.31
N GLN A 564 -23.09 -35.83 -1.61
CA GLN A 564 -24.39 -36.48 -1.76
C GLN A 564 -24.97 -36.30 -3.17
N GLU A 565 -24.96 -35.07 -3.67
CA GLU A 565 -25.42 -34.73 -5.02
C GLU A 565 -24.63 -35.50 -6.08
N GLN A 566 -23.29 -35.54 -5.94
CA GLN A 566 -22.45 -36.25 -6.90
C GLN A 566 -22.63 -37.78 -6.84
N VAL A 567 -22.86 -38.36 -5.66
CA VAL A 567 -23.18 -39.79 -5.52
C VAL A 567 -24.53 -40.10 -6.15
N ALA A 568 -25.52 -39.22 -6.00
CA ALA A 568 -26.83 -39.37 -6.63
C ALA A 568 -26.72 -39.29 -8.17
N GLU A 569 -25.96 -38.32 -8.70
CA GLU A 569 -25.71 -38.16 -10.14
C GLU A 569 -25.04 -39.40 -10.75
N VAL A 570 -23.99 -39.94 -10.11
CA VAL A 570 -23.32 -41.16 -10.58
C VAL A 570 -24.26 -42.37 -10.56
N TYR A 571 -25.15 -42.46 -9.58
CA TYR A 571 -26.14 -43.53 -9.54
C TYR A 571 -27.22 -43.37 -10.62
N GLU A 572 -27.67 -42.15 -10.88
CA GLU A 572 -28.63 -41.85 -11.93
C GLU A 572 -28.07 -42.19 -13.31
N GLU A 573 -26.83 -41.80 -13.61
CA GLU A 573 -26.14 -42.20 -14.84
C GLU A 573 -26.05 -43.72 -14.98
N PHE A 574 -25.72 -44.41 -13.88
CA PHE A 574 -25.67 -45.87 -13.85
C PHE A 574 -27.04 -46.48 -14.15
N PHE A 575 -28.10 -45.99 -13.51
CA PHE A 575 -29.47 -46.45 -13.71
C PHE A 575 -29.92 -46.23 -15.17
N GLU A 576 -29.61 -45.07 -15.76
CA GLU A 576 -29.91 -44.79 -17.17
C GLU A 576 -29.21 -45.76 -18.12
N ARG A 577 -27.92 -46.05 -17.90
CA ARG A 577 -27.16 -47.01 -18.72
C ARG A 577 -27.77 -48.40 -18.63
N TYR A 578 -28.07 -48.85 -17.41
CA TYR A 578 -28.75 -50.12 -17.18
C TYR A 578 -30.13 -50.19 -17.85
N ALA A 579 -30.91 -49.09 -17.79
CA ALA A 579 -32.21 -49.02 -18.44
C ALA A 579 -32.12 -49.10 -19.97
N LYS A 580 -31.10 -48.46 -20.58
CA LYS A 580 -30.84 -48.51 -22.03
C LYS A 580 -30.42 -49.92 -22.48
N GLU A 581 -29.56 -50.60 -21.73
CA GLU A 581 -29.16 -51.99 -22.00
C GLU A 581 -30.31 -53.00 -21.80
N GLY A 582 -31.16 -52.76 -20.80
CA GLY A 582 -32.37 -53.55 -20.55
C GLY A 582 -33.38 -53.47 -21.70
N GLN A 583 -33.56 -52.27 -22.28
CA GLN A 583 -34.39 -52.08 -23.48
C GLN A 583 -33.82 -52.76 -24.72
N ALA A 584 -32.50 -52.71 -24.94
CA ALA A 584 -31.84 -53.39 -26.05
C ALA A 584 -31.94 -54.92 -25.96
N ASN A 585 -31.98 -55.47 -24.74
CA ASN A 585 -32.08 -56.91 -24.47
C ASN A 585 -33.52 -57.40 -24.20
N GLY A 586 -34.55 -56.58 -24.42
CA GLY A 586 -35.96 -56.97 -24.25
C GLY A 586 -36.40 -57.26 -22.81
N ARG A 587 -35.63 -56.83 -21.79
CA ARG A 587 -35.99 -56.96 -20.37
C ARG A 587 -37.01 -55.87 -20.00
N ALA A 588 -38.10 -56.26 -19.34
CA ALA A 588 -39.13 -55.32 -18.90
C ALA A 588 -38.55 -54.30 -17.90
N MET A 589 -38.83 -53.01 -18.15
CA MET A 589 -38.46 -51.91 -17.25
C MET A 589 -39.04 -52.14 -15.85
N VAL A 590 -38.21 -52.00 -14.81
CA VAL A 590 -38.69 -51.93 -13.43
C VAL A 590 -39.41 -50.59 -13.24
N LYS A 591 -40.69 -50.54 -13.57
CA LYS A 591 -41.59 -49.43 -13.21
C LYS A 591 -42.33 -49.80 -11.94
N LYS A 592 -41.70 -49.59 -10.78
CA LYS A 592 -42.41 -49.66 -9.52
C LYS A 592 -42.00 -48.48 -8.65
N LYS A 593 -42.87 -47.47 -8.58
CA LYS A 593 -42.74 -46.32 -7.70
C LYS A 593 -43.19 -46.75 -6.30
N GLY A 594 -42.26 -46.80 -5.35
CA GLY A 594 -42.52 -47.15 -3.95
C GLY A 594 -41.38 -47.94 -3.31
N LYS A 595 -41.26 -47.89 -1.97
CA LYS A 595 -40.24 -48.55 -1.12
C LYS A 595 -39.82 -49.92 -1.69
N GLY A 596 -38.78 -49.93 -2.51
CA GLY A 596 -38.17 -51.15 -3.04
C GLY A 596 -37.60 -51.97 -1.89
N ARG A 597 -37.64 -53.28 -2.02
CA ARG A 597 -37.03 -54.19 -1.04
C ARG A 597 -35.52 -53.89 -0.96
N GLU A 598 -34.87 -54.22 0.17
CA GLU A 598 -33.45 -53.90 0.39
C GLU A 598 -32.49 -54.50 -0.65
N ASP A 599 -32.97 -55.48 -1.43
CA ASP A 599 -32.23 -56.22 -2.46
C ASP A 599 -32.66 -55.87 -3.92
N GLU A 600 -33.43 -54.80 -4.14
CA GLU A 600 -33.91 -54.39 -5.48
C GLU A 600 -33.19 -53.12 -6.00
N LEU A 601 -33.01 -53.03 -7.32
CA LEU A 601 -32.57 -51.81 -8.00
C LEU A 601 -33.58 -50.69 -7.75
N TRP A 602 -33.12 -49.57 -7.20
CA TRP A 602 -33.96 -48.42 -6.88
C TRP A 602 -34.01 -47.45 -8.06
N ASP A 603 -35.16 -46.82 -8.24
CA ASP A 603 -35.26 -45.68 -9.14
C ASP A 603 -34.48 -44.47 -8.57
N PRO A 604 -34.00 -43.55 -9.42
CA PRO A 604 -33.21 -42.39 -8.98
C PRO A 604 -33.89 -41.54 -7.90
N GLU A 605 -35.22 -41.39 -7.93
CA GLU A 605 -35.97 -40.66 -6.89
C GLU A 605 -35.86 -41.36 -5.52
N THR A 606 -36.08 -42.67 -5.46
CA THR A 606 -35.95 -43.47 -4.23
C THR A 606 -34.52 -43.48 -3.70
N PHE A 607 -33.52 -43.55 -4.59
CA PHE A 607 -32.10 -43.50 -4.21
C PHE A 607 -31.69 -42.11 -3.69
N ALA A 608 -32.17 -41.03 -4.31
CA ALA A 608 -31.94 -39.66 -3.85
C ALA A 608 -32.56 -39.41 -2.45
N GLU A 609 -33.78 -39.90 -2.19
CA GLU A 609 -34.42 -39.78 -0.88
C GLU A 609 -33.67 -40.56 0.21
N TRP A 610 -33.10 -41.72 -0.13
CA TRP A 610 -32.27 -42.49 0.79
C TRP A 610 -30.91 -41.83 1.04
N THR A 611 -30.21 -41.36 -0.01
CA THR A 611 -28.92 -40.66 0.17
C THR A 611 -29.10 -39.39 1.01
N GLY A 612 -30.17 -38.62 0.81
CA GLY A 612 -30.49 -37.47 1.67
C GLY A 612 -30.60 -37.83 3.15
N ARG A 613 -31.26 -38.95 3.48
CA ARG A 613 -31.38 -39.46 4.86
C ARG A 613 -30.06 -39.96 5.44
N VAL A 614 -29.27 -40.69 4.66
CA VAL A 614 -27.98 -41.25 5.11
C VAL A 614 -26.94 -40.16 5.31
N PHE A 615 -26.86 -39.21 4.38
CA PHE A 615 -25.96 -38.08 4.47
C PHE A 615 -26.43 -37.04 5.50
N GLY A 616 -27.72 -37.03 5.86
CA GLY A 616 -28.29 -36.08 6.82
C GLY A 616 -28.45 -34.67 6.25
N VAL A 617 -28.51 -34.53 4.92
CA VAL A 617 -28.66 -33.26 4.21
C VAL A 617 -30.16 -33.03 3.99
N GLY A 618 -30.72 -31.99 4.62
CA GLY A 618 -32.17 -31.67 4.54
C GLY A 618 -32.85 -31.34 5.88
N GLY A 619 -32.17 -31.46 7.01
CA GLY A 619 -32.72 -31.12 8.33
C GLY A 619 -32.61 -29.65 8.75
N VAL A 620 -31.88 -28.81 8.00
CA VAL A 620 -31.54 -27.43 8.42
C VAL A 620 -32.38 -26.35 7.72
N SER A 621 -33.17 -26.69 6.70
CA SER A 621 -34.05 -25.72 6.02
C SER A 621 -35.44 -25.57 6.65
N GLY A 622 -35.70 -26.16 7.82
CA GLY A 622 -37.05 -26.23 8.43
C GLY A 622 -37.16 -25.76 9.88
N MET A 623 -36.20 -24.97 10.40
CA MET A 623 -36.28 -24.39 11.75
C MET A 623 -36.23 -22.85 11.74
N ALA A 624 -36.81 -22.23 10.73
CA ALA A 624 -37.00 -20.78 10.71
C ALA A 624 -38.26 -20.39 9.92
N GLU A 625 -39.39 -21.04 10.21
CA GLU A 625 -40.73 -20.56 9.86
C GLU A 625 -41.75 -21.44 10.60
N ASP A 626 -42.73 -20.81 11.24
CA ASP A 626 -43.85 -21.37 12.03
C ASP A 626 -43.66 -21.56 13.54
N GLU A 627 -43.72 -20.45 14.30
CA GLU A 627 -44.63 -20.35 15.45
C GLU A 627 -44.92 -18.87 15.79
N ASP A 628 -45.67 -18.17 14.91
CA ASP A 628 -46.46 -17.02 15.34
C ASP A 628 -47.86 -17.10 14.72
N GLY A 629 -48.74 -17.80 15.43
CA GLY A 629 -50.09 -18.12 15.00
C GLY A 629 -51.05 -18.30 16.17
N SER A 630 -50.97 -17.44 17.20
CA SER A 630 -52.01 -17.40 18.25
C SER A 630 -53.06 -16.34 17.91
N VAL A 631 -54.15 -16.84 17.31
CA VAL A 631 -55.34 -16.09 16.92
C VAL A 631 -56.01 -15.44 18.15
N GLY A 632 -56.13 -14.11 18.10
CA GLY A 632 -56.89 -13.30 19.03
C GLY A 632 -58.37 -13.66 19.03
N ARG A 633 -58.88 -14.02 20.20
CA ARG A 633 -60.29 -14.27 20.48
C ARG A 633 -60.95 -12.94 20.88
N ARG A 634 -61.75 -12.33 19.99
CA ARG A 634 -62.66 -11.22 20.35
C ARG A 634 -64.10 -11.71 20.44
N SER A 635 -64.70 -11.39 21.58
CA SER A 635 -66.09 -11.54 21.94
C SER A 635 -67.05 -10.78 21.02
N THR A 636 -68.21 -11.36 20.73
CA THR A 636 -69.48 -10.63 20.53
C THR A 636 -70.60 -11.41 21.24
N GLY A 637 -71.52 -10.68 21.89
CA GLY A 637 -72.41 -11.21 22.94
C GLY A 637 -73.85 -11.54 22.54
N SER A 638 -74.69 -11.55 23.58
CA SER A 638 -76.17 -11.60 23.61
C SER A 638 -76.83 -12.97 23.41
N ARG A 639 -77.20 -13.64 24.51
CA ARG A 639 -78.55 -13.58 25.09
C ARG A 639 -78.58 -14.19 26.50
#